data_AF-A0A7C3YV09-F1
#
_entry.id   AF-A0A7C3YV09-F1
#
_cell.length_a   1.000
_cell.length_b   1.000
_cell.length_c   1.000
_cell.angle_alpha   90.00
_cell.angle_beta   90.00
_cell.angle_gamma   90.00
#
_symmetry.space_group_name_H-M   'P 1'
#
loop_
_entity.id
_entity.type
_entity.pdbx_description
1 polymer ?
#
loop_
_entity_poly.entity_id
_entity_poly.type
_entity_poly.pdbx_seq_one_letter_code
_entity_poly.pdbx_strand_id
1 'polypeptide(L)'
;MFNRKMEIEKKLLSLYFAIFFILNVSNLKSDNKKNGENKGIERDKYIEEVIRLKQEIYNKPALIRDLSSVWKRTKDDRILNLYETILLKENLSYEMVWEAAWGLYFIGTNETKEILKKGLTNKFGRPVCAVMLAKMGEVELAGRIIVEEKAYDFCRGTKELIPYVKEGLKDKDDKVKYTAVNVLFSCKEVDKESLKKALIELLNSKIPQIRWRAAGDLGSIMGKAAIPYLKKALNYSVSEEDKNYGPDRINNIIKSLEEEQEIQERK
;
A
#
# COMPACT_ATOMS: atom_id res chain seq x y z
N MET A 1 20.50 32.15 -2.75
CA MET A 1 20.27 30.94 -3.58
C MET A 1 21.38 29.89 -3.45
N PHE A 2 22.66 30.28 -3.49
CA PHE A 2 23.82 29.37 -3.43
C PHE A 2 23.89 28.47 -2.17
N ASN A 3 23.67 29.04 -0.97
CA ASN A 3 23.69 28.27 0.29
C ASN A 3 22.59 27.19 0.36
N ARG A 4 21.38 27.47 -0.13
CA ARG A 4 20.27 26.51 -0.11
C ARG A 4 20.52 25.34 -1.07
N LYS A 5 21.19 25.59 -2.20
CA LYS A 5 21.58 24.54 -3.16
C LYS A 5 22.66 23.62 -2.55
N MET A 6 23.69 24.19 -1.93
CA MET A 6 24.72 23.41 -1.22
C MET A 6 24.15 22.60 -0.05
N GLU A 7 23.20 23.16 0.71
CA GLU A 7 22.58 22.48 1.84
C GLU A 7 21.73 21.28 1.40
N ILE A 8 21.00 21.43 0.28
CA ILE A 8 20.29 20.33 -0.36
C ILE A 8 21.27 19.26 -0.86
N GLU A 9 22.34 19.65 -1.57
CA GLU A 9 23.37 18.72 -2.04
C GLU A 9 24.04 17.96 -0.89
N LYS A 10 24.39 18.63 0.22
CA LYS A 10 24.93 17.98 1.42
C LYS A 10 23.97 16.98 2.02
N LYS A 11 22.69 17.33 2.15
CA LYS A 11 21.64 16.44 2.68
C LYS A 11 21.38 15.24 1.76
N LEU A 12 21.57 15.42 0.46
CA LEU A 12 21.43 14.34 -0.53
C LEU A 12 22.59 13.40 -0.56
N LEU A 13 23.80 13.94 -0.55
CA LEU A 13 25.00 13.14 -0.39
C LEU A 13 24.92 12.36 0.92
N SER A 14 24.51 12.99 2.02
CA SER A 14 24.38 12.29 3.30
C SER A 14 23.31 11.21 3.28
N LEU A 15 22.12 11.45 2.69
CA LEU A 15 21.07 10.43 2.58
C LEU A 15 21.47 9.31 1.62
N TYR A 16 22.07 9.64 0.47
CA TYR A 16 22.57 8.66 -0.50
C TYR A 16 23.66 7.78 0.13
N PHE A 17 24.63 8.38 0.82
CA PHE A 17 25.67 7.62 1.52
C PHE A 17 25.09 6.80 2.67
N ALA A 18 24.18 7.35 3.46
CA ALA A 18 23.53 6.60 4.53
C ALA A 18 22.82 5.36 3.99
N ILE A 19 22.05 5.50 2.90
CA ILE A 19 21.33 4.36 2.33
C ILE A 19 22.29 3.41 1.59
N PHE A 20 23.25 3.90 0.82
CA PHE A 20 24.30 3.07 0.22
C PHE A 20 25.01 2.23 1.30
N PHE A 21 25.27 2.81 2.48
CA PHE A 21 25.89 2.11 3.60
C PHE A 21 24.95 1.10 4.26
N ILE A 22 23.65 1.41 4.44
CA ILE A 22 22.60 0.44 4.83
C ILE A 22 22.57 -0.75 3.86
N LEU A 23 22.79 -0.48 2.58
CA LEU A 23 22.71 -1.46 1.51
C LEU A 23 23.98 -2.31 1.40
N ASN A 24 25.15 -1.82 1.82
CA ASN A 24 26.44 -2.48 1.54
C ASN A 24 27.30 -2.83 2.77
N VAL A 25 26.94 -2.39 3.98
CA VAL A 25 27.71 -2.70 5.20
C VAL A 25 26.81 -3.28 6.28
N SER A 26 26.75 -4.61 6.33
CA SER A 26 26.28 -5.37 7.49
C SER A 26 27.41 -5.47 8.52
N ASN A 27 27.18 -4.91 9.71
CA ASN A 27 28.07 -4.92 10.87
C ASN A 27 29.30 -3.99 10.80
N LEU A 28 29.10 -2.73 11.19
CA LEU A 28 30.16 -1.99 11.87
C LEU A 28 30.29 -2.56 13.29
N LYS A 29 31.12 -3.59 13.48
CA LYS A 29 31.79 -3.75 14.76
C LYS A 29 32.94 -2.75 14.78
N SER A 30 33.03 -1.98 15.86
CA SER A 30 34.12 -1.03 16.10
C SER A 30 35.43 -1.80 16.32
N ASP A 31 36.05 -2.31 15.25
CA ASP A 31 37.43 -2.78 15.33
C ASP A 31 38.37 -1.57 15.32
N ASN A 32 38.54 -1.03 16.52
CA ASN A 32 39.60 -0.10 16.87
C ASN A 32 40.95 -0.79 16.67
N LYS A 33 41.61 -0.55 15.54
CA LYS A 33 43.07 -0.64 15.48
C LYS A 33 43.67 0.42 14.55
N LYS A 34 44.23 1.42 15.24
CA LYS A 34 45.40 2.24 14.91
C LYS A 34 45.49 2.74 13.47
N ASN A 35 45.22 4.04 13.27
CA ASN A 35 46.09 4.94 12.48
C ASN A 35 45.59 6.40 12.55
N GLY A 36 46.38 7.29 13.17
CA GLY A 36 46.28 8.75 13.08
C GLY A 36 45.07 9.40 13.76
N GLU A 37 45.30 10.04 14.91
CA GLU A 37 44.26 10.63 15.78
C GLU A 37 43.27 11.57 15.06
N ASN A 38 43.69 12.32 14.03
CA ASN A 38 42.79 13.19 13.26
C ASN A 38 41.94 12.45 12.20
N LYS A 39 42.43 11.35 11.61
CA LYS A 39 41.66 10.54 10.64
C LYS A 39 40.65 9.61 11.31
N GLY A 40 40.90 9.24 12.57
CA GLY A 40 39.94 8.49 13.40
C GLY A 40 38.70 9.31 13.73
N ILE A 41 38.86 10.56 14.17
CA ILE A 41 37.76 11.42 14.62
C ILE A 41 36.78 11.76 13.47
N GLU A 42 37.27 12.06 12.27
CA GLU A 42 36.40 12.31 11.11
C GLU A 42 35.64 11.06 10.65
N ARG A 43 36.29 9.88 10.75
CA ARG A 43 35.67 8.60 10.43
C ARG A 43 34.58 8.23 11.44
N ASP A 44 34.81 8.47 12.72
CA ASP A 44 33.85 8.18 13.78
C ASP A 44 32.63 9.10 13.69
N LYS A 45 32.82 10.41 13.47
CA LYS A 45 31.73 11.35 13.21
C LYS A 45 30.92 10.98 11.96
N TYR A 46 31.59 10.53 10.90
CA TYR A 46 30.93 10.06 9.69
C TYR A 46 30.08 8.80 9.94
N ILE A 47 30.61 7.84 10.70
CA ILE A 47 29.88 6.62 11.09
C ILE A 47 28.66 6.96 11.94
N GLU A 48 28.80 7.84 12.92
CA GLU A 48 27.67 8.31 13.75
C GLU A 48 26.59 8.99 12.92
N GLU A 49 26.97 9.84 11.98
CA GLU A 49 26.04 10.49 11.05
C GLU A 49 25.29 9.46 10.18
N VAL A 50 26.00 8.45 9.67
CA VAL A 50 25.40 7.35 8.89
C VAL A 50 24.43 6.53 9.75
N ILE A 51 24.78 6.22 11.00
CA ILE A 51 23.89 5.50 11.94
C ILE A 51 22.65 6.34 12.25
N ARG A 52 22.83 7.64 12.50
CA ARG A 52 21.72 8.57 12.76
C ARG A 52 20.78 8.64 11.56
N LEU A 53 21.31 8.81 10.36
CA LEU A 53 20.52 8.87 9.13
C LEU A 53 19.84 7.54 8.83
N LYS A 54 20.50 6.40 9.11
CA LYS A 54 19.86 5.08 9.05
C LYS A 54 18.64 5.01 9.96
N GLN A 55 18.78 5.38 11.23
CA GLN A 55 17.67 5.42 12.18
C GLN A 55 16.57 6.40 11.72
N GLU A 56 16.95 7.56 11.20
CA GLU A 56 15.99 8.54 10.69
C GLU A 56 15.17 7.98 9.52
N ILE A 57 15.81 7.27 8.59
CA ILE A 57 15.14 6.65 7.43
C ILE A 57 14.24 5.50 7.86
N TYR A 58 14.68 4.65 8.80
CA TYR A 58 13.83 3.62 9.39
C TYR A 58 12.60 4.22 10.07
N ASN A 59 12.77 5.35 10.75
CA ASN A 59 11.67 6.03 11.44
C ASN A 59 10.80 6.88 10.48
N LYS A 60 11.32 7.28 9.32
CA LYS A 60 10.66 8.13 8.33
C LYS A 60 10.91 7.67 6.89
N PRO A 61 10.34 6.53 6.46
CA PRO A 61 10.52 6.01 5.10
C PRO A 61 10.13 6.99 3.99
N ALA A 62 9.20 7.92 4.26
CA ALA A 62 8.78 8.95 3.31
C ALA A 62 9.93 9.84 2.77
N LEU A 63 11.04 9.95 3.52
CA LEU A 63 12.24 10.64 3.05
C LEU A 63 12.83 9.99 1.78
N ILE A 64 12.64 8.68 1.61
CA ILE A 64 13.05 7.95 0.40
C ILE A 64 12.28 8.51 -0.80
N ARG A 65 10.96 8.58 -0.73
CA ARG A 65 10.11 9.10 -1.81
C ARG A 65 10.40 10.56 -2.16
N ASP A 66 10.74 11.38 -1.17
CA ASP A 66 11.03 12.81 -1.36
C ASP A 66 12.29 13.06 -2.21
N LEU A 67 13.18 12.07 -2.35
CA LEU A 67 14.32 12.09 -3.28
C LEU A 67 13.88 12.23 -4.75
N SER A 68 12.63 11.88 -5.09
CA SER A 68 12.08 12.10 -6.44
C SER A 68 12.10 13.57 -6.83
N SER A 69 11.77 14.46 -5.88
CA SER A 69 11.79 15.90 -6.09
C SER A 69 13.20 16.42 -6.35
N VAL A 70 14.18 15.77 -5.74
CA VAL A 70 15.58 16.11 -5.91
C VAL A 70 16.03 15.68 -7.29
N TRP A 71 15.80 14.42 -7.65
CA TRP A 71 16.18 13.91 -8.97
C TRP A 71 15.59 14.81 -10.07
N LYS A 72 14.35 15.29 -9.91
CA LYS A 72 13.75 16.24 -10.86
C LYS A 72 14.55 17.52 -11.04
N ARG A 73 15.20 18.03 -9.99
CA ARG A 73 16.03 19.25 -10.01
C ARG A 73 17.46 19.00 -10.44
N THR A 74 18.05 17.87 -10.06
CA THR A 74 19.49 17.61 -10.20
C THR A 74 19.83 16.64 -11.32
N LYS A 75 18.90 15.76 -11.72
CA LYS A 75 19.12 14.63 -12.64
C LYS A 75 20.27 13.72 -12.19
N ASP A 76 20.38 13.52 -10.88
CA ASP A 76 21.46 12.73 -10.29
C ASP A 76 21.12 11.24 -10.26
N ASP A 77 21.73 10.46 -11.15
CA ASP A 77 21.47 9.02 -11.34
C ASP A 77 21.73 8.17 -10.12
N ARG A 78 22.51 8.68 -9.15
CA ARG A 78 22.68 8.05 -7.84
C ARG A 78 21.34 7.81 -7.15
N ILE A 79 20.36 8.69 -7.35
CA ILE A 79 19.01 8.52 -6.79
C ILE A 79 18.27 7.37 -7.45
N LEU A 80 18.43 7.18 -8.76
CA LEU A 80 17.81 6.06 -9.49
C LEU A 80 18.43 4.73 -9.08
N ASN A 81 19.77 4.67 -9.01
CA ASN A 81 20.51 3.50 -8.53
C ASN A 81 20.10 3.13 -7.10
N LEU A 82 19.88 4.14 -6.26
CA LEU A 82 19.40 3.95 -4.90
C LEU A 82 18.00 3.31 -4.88
N TYR A 83 17.04 3.83 -5.64
CA TYR A 83 15.71 3.23 -5.73
C TYR A 83 15.78 1.80 -6.26
N GLU A 84 16.54 1.55 -7.33
CA GLU A 84 16.74 0.21 -7.87
C GLU A 84 17.27 -0.74 -6.80
N THR A 85 18.29 -0.31 -6.05
CA THR A 85 18.87 -1.15 -4.98
C THR A 85 17.88 -1.44 -3.87
N ILE A 86 17.04 -0.46 -3.49
CA ILE A 86 15.97 -0.67 -2.50
C ILE A 86 14.95 -1.70 -3.01
N LEU A 87 14.53 -1.60 -4.27
CA LEU A 87 13.55 -2.54 -4.85
C LEU A 87 14.10 -3.97 -4.93
N LEU A 88 15.40 -4.13 -5.19
CA LEU A 88 16.01 -5.45 -5.39
C LEU A 88 16.45 -6.15 -4.09
N LYS A 89 16.51 -5.44 -2.96
CA LYS A 89 17.02 -6.02 -1.72
C LYS A 89 15.93 -6.71 -0.89
N GLU A 90 16.16 -7.98 -0.55
CA GLU A 90 15.16 -8.84 0.11
C GLU A 90 14.91 -8.51 1.59
N ASN A 91 15.91 -7.93 2.29
CA ASN A 91 15.87 -7.70 3.74
C ASN A 91 15.47 -6.27 4.14
N LEU A 92 14.75 -5.55 3.28
CA LEU A 92 14.24 -4.21 3.58
C LEU A 92 12.77 -4.26 3.99
N SER A 93 12.33 -3.24 4.74
CA SER A 93 10.94 -3.16 5.15
C SER A 93 10.05 -2.86 3.94
N TYR A 94 8.82 -3.35 4.02
CA TYR A 94 7.80 -3.11 2.99
C TYR A 94 7.61 -1.61 2.71
N GLU A 95 7.63 -0.78 3.75
CA GLU A 95 7.49 0.68 3.65
C GLU A 95 8.62 1.31 2.82
N MET A 96 9.86 0.84 2.97
CA MET A 96 10.98 1.38 2.19
C MET A 96 10.82 1.06 0.69
N VAL A 97 10.43 -0.17 0.38
CA VAL A 97 10.16 -0.62 -1.00
C VAL A 97 8.98 0.16 -1.59
N TRP A 98 7.94 0.39 -0.78
CA TRP A 98 6.79 1.20 -1.14
C TRP A 98 7.19 2.63 -1.52
N GLU A 99 7.94 3.31 -0.66
CA GLU A 99 8.34 4.70 -0.87
C GLU A 99 9.32 4.84 -2.04
N ALA A 100 10.20 3.85 -2.29
CA ALA A 100 11.06 3.82 -3.47
C ALA A 100 10.26 3.69 -4.78
N ALA A 101 9.28 2.78 -4.83
CA ALA A 101 8.41 2.61 -6.00
C ALA A 101 7.61 3.89 -6.29
N TRP A 102 7.06 4.54 -5.26
CA TRP A 102 6.41 5.84 -5.41
C TRP A 102 7.36 6.94 -5.89
N GLY A 103 8.60 6.94 -5.40
CA GLY A 103 9.64 7.86 -5.86
C GLY A 103 9.90 7.74 -7.36
N LEU A 104 10.00 6.52 -7.86
CA LEU A 104 10.17 6.21 -9.30
C LEU A 104 8.95 6.62 -10.13
N TYR A 105 7.73 6.37 -9.63
CA TYR A 105 6.50 6.83 -10.25
C TYR A 105 6.47 8.36 -10.37
N PHE A 106 6.80 9.07 -9.28
CA PHE A 106 6.82 10.53 -9.29
C PHE A 106 7.85 11.11 -10.24
N ILE A 107 8.98 10.42 -10.45
CA ILE A 107 9.96 10.82 -11.46
C ILE A 107 9.37 10.69 -12.88
N GLY A 108 8.72 9.56 -13.19
CA GLY A 108 7.88 9.47 -14.39
C GLY A 108 8.60 9.21 -15.72
N THR A 109 9.83 8.70 -15.74
CA THR A 109 10.59 8.49 -17.00
C THR A 109 10.51 7.05 -17.52
N ASN A 110 10.95 6.82 -18.76
CA ASN A 110 11.11 5.46 -19.30
C ASN A 110 12.12 4.65 -18.48
N GLU A 111 13.21 5.28 -18.05
CA GLU A 111 14.20 4.64 -17.19
C GLU A 111 13.59 4.19 -15.85
N THR A 112 12.74 5.02 -15.22
CA THR A 112 12.09 4.59 -13.98
C THR A 112 11.08 3.47 -14.18
N LYS A 113 10.42 3.37 -15.35
CA LYS A 113 9.62 2.18 -15.70
C LYS A 113 10.49 0.93 -15.77
N GLU A 114 11.66 1.00 -16.38
CA GLU A 114 12.57 -0.16 -16.46
C GLU A 114 13.08 -0.57 -15.06
N ILE A 115 13.37 0.39 -14.18
CA ILE A 115 13.71 0.09 -12.79
C ILE A 115 12.55 -0.58 -12.04
N LEU A 116 11.31 -0.09 -12.22
CA LEU A 116 10.13 -0.71 -11.62
C LEU A 116 9.91 -2.14 -12.15
N LYS A 117 10.17 -2.41 -13.44
CA LYS A 117 10.12 -3.76 -14.01
C LYS A 117 11.12 -4.70 -13.36
N LYS A 118 12.34 -4.24 -13.06
CA LYS A 118 13.30 -5.01 -12.26
C LYS A 118 12.77 -5.31 -10.86
N GLY A 119 12.10 -4.35 -10.22
CA GLY A 119 11.47 -4.53 -8.91
C GLY A 119 10.37 -5.60 -8.86
N LEU A 120 9.84 -6.05 -10.01
CA LEU A 120 8.89 -7.15 -10.09
C LEU A 120 9.51 -8.51 -9.70
N THR A 121 10.83 -8.64 -9.62
CA THR A 121 11.47 -9.88 -9.17
C THR A 121 11.47 -10.03 -7.64
N ASN A 122 11.19 -8.95 -6.89
CA ASN A 122 11.14 -8.97 -5.44
C ASN A 122 9.72 -9.27 -4.95
N LYS A 123 9.55 -10.32 -4.14
CA LYS A 123 8.25 -10.76 -3.63
C LYS A 123 7.43 -9.64 -2.96
N PHE A 124 8.07 -8.80 -2.14
CA PHE A 124 7.38 -7.70 -1.45
C PHE A 124 7.15 -6.49 -2.37
N GLY A 125 8.10 -6.22 -3.25
CA GLY A 125 8.03 -5.10 -4.20
C GLY A 125 7.10 -5.34 -5.38
N ARG A 126 6.80 -6.59 -5.72
CA ARG A 126 6.14 -6.95 -6.98
C ARG A 126 4.74 -6.35 -7.13
N PRO A 127 3.78 -6.50 -6.19
CA PRO A 127 2.49 -5.82 -6.30
C PRO A 127 2.59 -4.30 -6.34
N VAL A 128 3.51 -3.71 -5.57
CA VAL A 128 3.71 -2.27 -5.51
C VAL A 128 4.22 -1.75 -6.86
N CYS A 129 5.25 -2.39 -7.39
CA CYS A 129 5.83 -2.04 -8.68
C CYS A 129 4.80 -2.22 -9.80
N ALA A 130 3.99 -3.28 -9.75
CA ALA A 130 2.88 -3.47 -10.69
C ALA A 130 1.89 -2.28 -10.65
N VAL A 131 1.47 -1.83 -9.46
CA VAL A 131 0.58 -0.66 -9.35
C VAL A 131 1.22 0.61 -9.91
N MET A 132 2.50 0.86 -9.62
CA MET A 132 3.21 2.02 -10.18
C MET A 132 3.32 1.93 -11.70
N LEU A 133 3.61 0.75 -12.24
CA LEU A 133 3.65 0.48 -13.67
C LEU A 133 2.29 0.71 -14.33
N ALA A 134 1.19 0.28 -13.72
CA ALA A 134 -0.17 0.54 -14.21
C ALA A 134 -0.43 2.05 -14.35
N LYS A 135 -0.06 2.83 -13.32
CA LYS A 135 -0.17 4.31 -13.33
C LYS A 135 0.72 4.97 -14.38
N MET A 136 1.72 4.25 -14.90
CA MET A 136 2.63 4.69 -15.97
C MET A 136 2.28 4.09 -17.34
N GLY A 137 1.09 3.48 -17.47
CA GLY A 137 0.55 2.97 -18.74
C GLY A 137 0.73 1.47 -18.99
N GLU A 138 1.43 0.74 -18.11
CA GLU A 138 1.71 -0.71 -18.25
C GLU A 138 0.57 -1.54 -17.61
N VAL A 139 -0.67 -1.23 -17.99
CA VAL A 139 -1.89 -1.72 -17.31
C VAL A 139 -2.07 -3.23 -17.43
N GLU A 140 -1.78 -3.81 -18.60
CA GLU A 140 -1.96 -5.24 -18.84
C GLU A 140 -0.98 -6.11 -18.02
N LEU A 141 0.30 -5.74 -18.04
CA LEU A 141 1.33 -6.39 -17.24
C LEU A 141 0.96 -6.34 -15.75
N ALA A 142 0.64 -5.15 -15.26
CA ALA A 142 0.27 -4.95 -13.87
C ALA A 142 -0.98 -5.72 -13.48
N GLY A 143 -2.02 -5.66 -14.31
CA GLY A 143 -3.29 -6.34 -14.08
C GLY A 143 -3.16 -7.84 -13.90
N ARG A 144 -2.37 -8.50 -14.77
CA ARG A 144 -2.07 -9.94 -14.64
C ARG A 144 -1.42 -10.27 -13.29
N ILE A 145 -0.43 -9.49 -12.87
CA ILE A 145 0.27 -9.69 -11.58
C ILE A 145 -0.71 -9.56 -10.42
N ILE A 146 -1.55 -8.52 -10.43
CA ILE A 146 -2.54 -8.28 -9.37
C ILE A 146 -3.52 -9.44 -9.24
N VAL A 147 -4.02 -9.98 -10.36
CA VAL A 147 -4.94 -11.12 -10.35
C VAL A 147 -4.25 -12.39 -9.85
N GLU A 148 -3.07 -12.69 -10.41
CA GLU A 148 -2.31 -13.90 -10.11
C GLU A 148 -1.92 -13.98 -8.62
N GLU A 149 -1.53 -12.84 -8.04
CA GLU A 149 -1.13 -12.75 -6.63
C GLU A 149 -2.28 -12.39 -5.68
N LYS A 150 -3.47 -12.14 -6.23
CA LYS A 150 -4.65 -11.64 -5.49
C LYS A 150 -4.36 -10.36 -4.69
N ALA A 151 -3.46 -9.53 -5.20
CA ALA A 151 -2.93 -8.35 -4.52
C ALA A 151 -3.81 -7.10 -4.71
N TYR A 152 -5.13 -7.27 -4.69
CA TYR A 152 -6.09 -6.22 -4.99
C TYR A 152 -6.04 -5.04 -4.00
N ASP A 153 -5.64 -5.27 -2.74
CA ASP A 153 -5.52 -4.22 -1.71
C ASP A 153 -4.59 -3.06 -2.14
N PHE A 154 -3.64 -3.34 -3.03
CA PHE A 154 -2.68 -2.38 -3.56
C PHE A 154 -3.31 -1.42 -4.58
N CYS A 155 -4.45 -1.79 -5.16
CA CYS A 155 -5.07 -1.07 -6.27
C CYS A 155 -5.93 0.14 -5.84
N ARG A 156 -5.99 0.46 -4.54
CA ARG A 156 -6.76 1.61 -4.04
C ARG A 156 -6.36 2.90 -4.78
N GLY A 157 -7.34 3.57 -5.39
CA GLY A 157 -7.10 4.79 -6.17
C GLY A 157 -6.33 4.56 -7.48
N THR A 158 -6.33 3.34 -8.02
CA THR A 158 -5.72 3.02 -9.32
C THR A 158 -6.81 2.57 -10.29
N LYS A 159 -7.40 3.54 -10.99
CA LYS A 159 -8.58 3.34 -11.86
C LYS A 159 -8.28 2.43 -13.04
N GLU A 160 -7.04 2.48 -13.53
CA GLU A 160 -6.52 1.67 -14.62
C GLU A 160 -6.67 0.16 -14.34
N LEU A 161 -6.63 -0.23 -13.06
CA LEU A 161 -6.72 -1.62 -12.63
C LEU A 161 -8.15 -2.08 -12.30
N ILE A 162 -9.17 -1.23 -12.42
CA ILE A 162 -10.57 -1.60 -12.14
C ILE A 162 -11.01 -2.88 -12.89
N PRO A 163 -10.70 -3.07 -14.19
CA PRO A 163 -11.08 -4.31 -14.89
C PRO A 163 -10.52 -5.58 -14.23
N TYR A 164 -9.28 -5.53 -13.76
CA TYR A 164 -8.60 -6.65 -13.09
C TYR A 164 -9.12 -6.86 -11.66
N VAL A 165 -9.40 -5.77 -10.93
CA VAL A 165 -9.98 -5.88 -9.58
C VAL A 165 -11.38 -6.53 -9.62
N LYS A 166 -12.14 -6.34 -10.70
CA LYS A 166 -13.44 -7.03 -10.88
C LYS A 166 -13.29 -8.56 -10.95
N GLU A 167 -12.13 -9.09 -11.32
CA GLU A 167 -11.89 -10.54 -11.30
C GLU A 167 -11.89 -11.09 -9.86
N GLY A 168 -11.38 -10.31 -8.91
CA GLY A 168 -11.40 -10.65 -7.48
C GLY A 168 -12.81 -10.84 -6.91
N LEU A 169 -13.84 -10.22 -7.50
CA LEU A 169 -15.24 -10.43 -7.10
C LEU A 169 -15.72 -11.88 -7.34
N LYS A 170 -15.05 -12.62 -8.24
CA LYS A 170 -15.36 -14.01 -8.58
C LYS A 170 -14.49 -15.02 -7.81
N ASP A 171 -13.60 -14.54 -6.94
CA ASP A 171 -12.72 -15.42 -6.18
C ASP A 171 -13.52 -16.27 -5.18
N LYS A 172 -13.04 -17.49 -4.93
CA LYS A 172 -13.65 -18.41 -3.96
C LYS A 172 -13.26 -18.09 -2.52
N ASP A 173 -12.15 -17.38 -2.32
CA ASP A 173 -11.74 -16.90 -1.01
C ASP A 173 -12.50 -15.62 -0.66
N ASP A 174 -13.32 -15.70 0.40
CA ASP A 174 -14.12 -14.59 0.89
C ASP A 174 -13.28 -13.35 1.23
N LYS A 175 -12.05 -13.52 1.74
CA LYS A 175 -11.15 -12.39 2.05
C LYS A 175 -10.78 -11.65 0.78
N VAL A 176 -10.41 -12.39 -0.26
CA VAL A 176 -10.03 -11.83 -1.56
C VAL A 176 -11.22 -11.13 -2.19
N LYS A 177 -12.38 -11.79 -2.19
CA LYS A 177 -13.64 -11.21 -2.70
C LYS A 177 -14.00 -9.93 -1.98
N TYR A 178 -13.95 -9.92 -0.64
CA TYR A 178 -14.25 -8.72 0.15
C TYR A 178 -13.22 -7.60 -0.08
N THR A 179 -11.93 -7.93 -0.19
CA THR A 179 -10.89 -6.97 -0.58
C THR A 179 -11.23 -6.31 -1.92
N ALA A 180 -11.59 -7.09 -2.94
CA ALA A 180 -11.97 -6.55 -4.24
C ALA A 180 -13.20 -5.63 -4.14
N VAL A 181 -14.23 -6.01 -3.37
CA VAL A 181 -15.37 -5.15 -3.07
C VAL A 181 -14.92 -3.83 -2.44
N ASN A 182 -14.08 -3.88 -1.40
CA ASN A 182 -13.62 -2.70 -0.67
C ASN A 182 -12.85 -1.72 -1.58
N VAL A 183 -11.94 -2.26 -2.39
CA VAL A 183 -11.16 -1.47 -3.36
C VAL A 183 -12.06 -0.83 -4.39
N LEU A 184 -12.97 -1.59 -5.00
CA LEU A 184 -13.90 -1.08 -6.00
C LEU A 184 -14.86 -0.03 -5.43
N PHE A 185 -15.36 -0.24 -4.22
CA PHE A 185 -16.20 0.73 -3.52
C PHE A 185 -15.47 2.06 -3.31
N SER A 186 -14.17 2.03 -2.95
CA SER A 186 -13.35 3.23 -2.77
C SER A 186 -13.13 4.04 -4.07
N CYS A 187 -13.21 3.37 -5.23
CA CYS A 187 -12.97 4.01 -6.53
C CYS A 187 -14.15 4.84 -7.05
N LYS A 188 -15.35 4.77 -6.42
CA LYS A 188 -16.60 5.51 -6.74
C LYS A 188 -17.15 5.37 -8.17
N GLU A 189 -16.39 4.83 -9.11
CA GLU A 189 -16.72 4.70 -10.54
C GLU A 189 -17.11 3.27 -10.92
N VAL A 190 -17.54 2.46 -9.96
CA VAL A 190 -17.84 1.04 -10.18
C VAL A 190 -19.34 0.81 -10.21
N ASP A 191 -19.76 -0.07 -11.11
CA ASP A 191 -21.11 -0.61 -11.16
C ASP A 191 -21.52 -1.18 -9.79
N LYS A 192 -22.49 -0.52 -9.16
CA LYS A 192 -23.03 -0.91 -7.87
C LYS A 192 -23.67 -2.29 -7.92
N GLU A 193 -24.17 -2.74 -9.06
CA GLU A 193 -24.84 -4.04 -9.17
C GLU A 193 -23.90 -5.21 -8.96
N SER A 194 -22.70 -5.14 -9.54
CA SER A 194 -21.63 -6.12 -9.30
C SER A 194 -21.23 -6.19 -7.83
N LEU A 195 -21.15 -5.03 -7.14
CA LEU A 195 -20.84 -4.97 -5.71
C LEU A 195 -21.96 -5.56 -4.86
N LYS A 196 -23.23 -5.24 -5.15
CA LYS A 196 -24.39 -5.81 -4.44
C LYS A 196 -24.37 -7.33 -4.49
N LYS A 197 -24.16 -7.92 -5.67
CA LYS A 197 -24.12 -9.39 -5.85
C LYS A 197 -23.02 -10.01 -4.98
N ALA A 198 -21.80 -9.48 -5.07
CA ALA A 198 -20.69 -9.97 -4.25
C ALA A 198 -20.95 -9.84 -2.75
N LEU A 199 -21.54 -8.71 -2.31
CA LEU A 199 -21.88 -8.48 -0.91
C LEU A 199 -22.98 -9.43 -0.40
N ILE A 200 -24.01 -9.69 -1.20
CA ILE A 200 -25.08 -10.65 -0.87
C ILE A 200 -24.52 -12.06 -0.69
N GLU A 201 -23.55 -12.48 -1.51
CA GLU A 201 -22.84 -13.75 -1.31
C GLU A 201 -22.06 -13.75 0.01
N LEU A 202 -21.32 -12.67 0.29
CA LEU A 202 -20.47 -12.53 1.48
C LEU A 202 -21.24 -12.45 2.80
N LEU A 203 -22.55 -12.17 2.77
CA LEU A 203 -23.43 -12.32 3.94
C LEU A 203 -23.43 -13.76 4.49
N ASN A 204 -23.12 -14.75 3.66
CA ASN A 204 -23.03 -16.16 4.05
C ASN A 204 -21.58 -16.63 4.25
N SER A 205 -20.59 -15.71 4.25
CA SER A 205 -19.18 -16.05 4.51
C SER A 205 -19.06 -16.82 5.81
N LYS A 206 -18.14 -17.78 5.93
CA LYS A 206 -17.87 -18.44 7.22
C LYS A 206 -17.11 -17.55 8.20
N ILE A 207 -16.49 -16.48 7.71
CA ILE A 207 -15.69 -15.56 8.52
C ILE A 207 -16.62 -14.48 9.10
N PRO A 208 -16.83 -14.44 10.44
CA PRO A 208 -17.72 -13.47 11.07
C PRO A 208 -17.39 -12.04 10.66
N GLN A 209 -16.09 -11.73 10.57
CA GLN A 209 -15.62 -10.41 10.21
C GLN A 209 -16.09 -9.93 8.83
N ILE A 210 -16.15 -10.84 7.87
CA ILE A 210 -16.55 -10.54 6.50
C ILE A 210 -18.06 -10.40 6.41
N ARG A 211 -18.82 -11.28 7.09
CA ARG A 211 -20.29 -11.20 7.12
C ARG A 211 -20.78 -9.83 7.58
N TRP A 212 -20.28 -9.33 8.71
CA TRP A 212 -20.78 -8.05 9.26
C TRP A 212 -20.35 -6.86 8.41
N ARG A 213 -19.13 -6.88 7.85
CA ARG A 213 -18.67 -5.84 6.94
C ARG A 213 -19.52 -5.81 5.68
N ALA A 214 -19.79 -6.98 5.11
CA ALA A 214 -20.66 -7.10 3.96
C ALA A 214 -22.07 -6.57 4.24
N ALA A 215 -22.62 -6.83 5.44
CA ALA A 215 -23.90 -6.29 5.86
C ALA A 215 -23.92 -4.74 5.92
N GLY A 216 -22.88 -4.14 6.52
CA GLY A 216 -22.76 -2.68 6.61
C GLY A 216 -22.58 -2.02 5.25
N ASP A 217 -21.73 -2.59 4.40
CA ASP A 217 -21.47 -2.09 3.05
C ASP A 217 -22.71 -2.25 2.15
N LEU A 218 -23.46 -3.36 2.29
CA LEU A 218 -24.71 -3.58 1.57
C LEU A 218 -25.78 -2.56 1.97
N GLY A 219 -25.93 -2.30 3.28
CA GLY A 219 -26.80 -1.25 3.81
C GLY A 219 -26.42 0.13 3.26
N SER A 220 -25.13 0.44 3.20
CA SER A 220 -24.63 1.70 2.63
C SER A 220 -24.91 1.86 1.14
N ILE A 221 -24.92 0.76 0.37
CA ILE A 221 -25.15 0.77 -1.08
C ILE A 221 -26.63 0.79 -1.43
N MET A 222 -27.45 0.03 -0.70
CA MET A 222 -28.84 -0.25 -1.04
C MET A 222 -29.85 0.45 -0.14
N GLY A 223 -29.41 1.06 0.96
CA GLY A 223 -30.31 1.57 2.00
C GLY A 223 -31.28 0.47 2.46
N LYS A 224 -32.56 0.83 2.60
CA LYS A 224 -33.63 -0.09 3.00
C LYS A 224 -33.80 -1.31 2.09
N ALA A 225 -33.43 -1.22 0.82
CA ALA A 225 -33.51 -2.38 -0.07
C ALA A 225 -32.56 -3.53 0.37
N ALA A 226 -31.60 -3.27 1.26
CA ALA A 226 -30.77 -4.31 1.88
C ALA A 226 -31.54 -5.18 2.88
N ILE A 227 -32.60 -4.67 3.51
CA ILE A 227 -33.26 -5.31 4.68
C ILE A 227 -33.66 -6.78 4.43
N PRO A 228 -34.29 -7.16 3.30
CA PRO A 228 -34.63 -8.55 3.05
C PRO A 228 -33.41 -9.48 3.04
N TYR A 229 -32.28 -9.01 2.51
CA TYR A 229 -31.02 -9.76 2.45
C TYR A 229 -30.38 -9.87 3.84
N LEU A 230 -30.39 -8.78 4.61
CA LEU A 230 -29.88 -8.75 5.98
C LEU A 230 -30.69 -9.66 6.91
N LYS A 231 -32.03 -9.63 6.82
CA LYS A 231 -32.91 -10.54 7.58
C LYS A 231 -32.65 -12.00 7.24
N LYS A 232 -32.39 -12.32 5.97
CA LYS A 232 -32.00 -13.67 5.56
C LYS A 232 -30.66 -14.10 6.16
N ALA A 233 -29.68 -13.19 6.25
CA ALA A 233 -28.36 -13.48 6.81
C ALA A 233 -28.38 -13.81 8.31
N LEU A 234 -29.30 -13.20 9.07
CA LEU A 234 -29.48 -13.48 10.51
C LEU A 234 -29.84 -14.95 10.80
N ASN A 235 -30.54 -15.62 9.88
CA ASN A 235 -30.91 -17.03 10.05
C ASN A 235 -29.69 -17.98 9.97
N TYR A 236 -28.54 -17.51 9.48
CA TYR A 236 -27.31 -18.28 9.35
C TYR A 236 -26.27 -17.97 10.45
N SER A 237 -26.43 -16.86 11.19
CA SER A 237 -25.43 -16.33 12.12
C SER A 237 -25.58 -16.87 13.54
N VAL A 238 -25.42 -18.18 13.73
CA VAL A 238 -25.53 -18.83 15.05
C VAL A 238 -24.25 -19.54 15.48
N SER A 239 -23.11 -19.25 14.86
CA SER A 239 -21.83 -19.81 15.31
C SER A 239 -21.37 -19.14 16.61
N GLU A 240 -20.77 -19.89 17.54
CA GLU A 240 -20.29 -19.37 18.83
C GLU A 240 -19.31 -18.19 18.65
N GLU A 241 -18.56 -18.21 17.54
CA GLU A 241 -17.62 -17.17 17.12
C GLU A 241 -18.28 -15.83 16.78
N ASP A 242 -19.56 -15.83 16.36
CA ASP A 242 -20.35 -14.61 16.11
C ASP A 242 -20.63 -13.83 17.40
N LYS A 243 -20.72 -14.52 18.54
CA LYS A 243 -21.05 -13.89 19.83
C LYS A 243 -19.99 -12.87 20.24
N ASN A 244 -18.73 -13.10 19.87
CA ASN A 244 -17.62 -12.16 20.10
C ASN A 244 -17.68 -10.90 19.23
N TYR A 245 -18.44 -10.93 18.12
CA TYR A 245 -18.65 -9.76 17.25
C TYR A 245 -19.98 -9.04 17.55
N GLY A 246 -20.76 -9.56 18.51
CA GLY A 246 -22.05 -9.03 18.94
C GLY A 246 -23.19 -9.54 18.06
N PRO A 247 -24.14 -10.35 18.59
CA PRO A 247 -25.27 -10.88 17.81
C PRO A 247 -26.15 -9.78 17.20
N ASP A 248 -26.08 -8.55 17.73
CA ASP A 248 -26.97 -7.45 17.36
C ASP A 248 -26.46 -6.52 16.26
N ARG A 249 -25.29 -6.75 15.66
CA ARG A 249 -24.76 -5.82 14.63
C ARG A 249 -25.63 -5.72 13.38
N ILE A 250 -26.07 -6.85 12.82
CA ILE A 250 -26.95 -6.84 11.65
C ILE A 250 -28.33 -6.30 12.04
N ASN A 251 -28.83 -6.62 13.23
CA ASN A 251 -30.06 -6.04 13.77
C ASN A 251 -29.97 -4.51 13.91
N ASN A 252 -28.84 -3.99 14.39
CA ASN A 252 -28.60 -2.55 14.51
C ASN A 252 -28.54 -1.87 13.14
N ILE A 253 -27.94 -2.52 12.14
CA ILE A 253 -27.96 -2.02 10.74
C ILE A 253 -29.40 -1.98 10.24
N ILE A 254 -30.19 -3.05 10.42
CA ILE A 254 -31.60 -3.08 10.01
C ILE A 254 -32.38 -1.95 10.70
N LYS A 255 -32.23 -1.80 12.01
CA LYS A 255 -32.90 -0.75 12.79
C LYS A 255 -32.53 0.65 12.31
N SER A 256 -31.24 0.92 12.12
CA SER A 256 -30.74 2.20 11.58
C SER A 256 -31.33 2.50 10.21
N LEU A 257 -31.36 1.50 9.32
CA LEU A 257 -31.96 1.64 8.00
C LEU A 257 -33.46 1.92 8.10
N GLU A 258 -34.17 1.23 9.01
CA GLU A 258 -35.61 1.44 9.28
C GLU A 258 -35.91 2.87 9.77
N GLU A 259 -35.10 3.41 10.69
CA GLU A 259 -35.24 4.75 11.28
C GLU A 259 -34.93 5.91 10.30
N GLU A 260 -33.99 5.74 9.35
CA GLU A 260 -33.62 6.79 8.38
C GLU A 260 -34.78 7.28 7.50
N GLN A 261 -35.80 6.44 7.24
CA GLN A 261 -36.99 6.83 6.45
C GLN A 261 -37.99 7.66 7.26
N GLU A 262 -38.13 7.45 8.58
CA GLU A 262 -39.05 8.27 9.39
C GLU A 262 -38.64 9.75 9.41
N ILE A 263 -37.34 10.01 9.26
CA ILE A 263 -36.79 11.37 9.22
C ILE A 263 -36.95 11.99 7.82
N GLN A 264 -36.91 11.19 6.75
CA GLN A 264 -37.09 11.66 5.37
C GLN A 264 -38.57 11.84 4.98
N GLU A 265 -39.49 11.04 5.54
CA GLU A 265 -40.94 11.18 5.30
C GLU A 265 -41.60 12.28 6.15
N ARG A 266 -40.91 12.74 7.21
CA ARG A 266 -41.35 13.87 8.07
C ARG A 266 -40.82 15.24 7.64
N LYS A 267 -40.01 15.32 6.58
CA LYS A 267 -39.46 16.57 6.01
C LYS A 267 -40.09 16.87 4.66
#